data_AF-A0A2G9RIB9-F1
#
_entry.id   AF-A0A2G9RIB9-F1
#
_cell.length_a   1.000
_cell.length_b   1.000
_cell.length_c   1.000
_cell.angle_alpha   90.00
_cell.angle_beta   90.00
_cell.angle_gamma   90.00
#
_symmetry.space_group_name_H-M   'P 1'
#
loop_
_entity.id
_entity.type
_entity.pdbx_description
1 polymer ?
#
loop_
_entity_poly.entity_id
_entity_poly.type
_entity_poly.pdbx_seq_one_letter_code
_entity_poly.pdbx_strand_id
1 'polypeptide(L)'
;MHYKYFETDDPDFFQSKVLYLLTHDVTDTDLVFAEEKYGRGGQLEKVVELIPGGAHIPVTNENKIYYLNLLAQHRLCNQVREEVEHFLKGLNELIPDNLLGIFDENELE
;
A
#
# COMPACT_ATOMS: atom_id res chain seq x y z
N MET A 1 6.32 3.00 1.94
CA MET A 1 5.39 2.37 2.92
C MET A 1 5.82 0.92 3.10
N HIS A 2 5.95 0.45 4.34
CA HIS A 2 6.32 -0.94 4.62
C HIS A 2 5.06 -1.81 4.71
N TYR A 3 5.07 -3.03 4.17
CA TYR A 3 3.91 -3.93 4.22
C TYR A 3 3.45 -4.32 5.63
N LYS A 4 4.26 -4.03 6.66
CA LYS A 4 3.96 -4.39 8.06
C LYS A 4 2.86 -3.52 8.65
N TYR A 5 2.63 -2.32 8.11
CA TYR A 5 1.52 -1.47 8.52
C TYR A 5 0.15 -2.12 8.27
N PHE A 6 0.05 -3.11 7.39
CA PHE A 6 -1.17 -3.90 7.29
C PHE A 6 -1.49 -4.68 8.57
N GLU A 7 -0.52 -5.04 9.41
CA GLU A 7 -0.77 -5.76 10.67
C GLU A 7 -1.60 -4.91 11.65
N THR A 8 -1.43 -3.59 11.63
CA THR A 8 -2.18 -2.64 12.46
C THR A 8 -3.42 -2.12 11.75
N ASP A 9 -3.29 -1.74 10.47
CA ASP A 9 -4.31 -0.97 9.76
C ASP A 9 -5.37 -1.85 9.08
N ASP A 10 -5.01 -3.07 8.68
CA ASP A 10 -5.90 -4.05 8.04
C ASP A 10 -5.47 -5.50 8.39
N PRO A 11 -5.67 -5.92 9.65
CA PRO A 11 -5.16 -7.20 10.16
C PRO A 11 -5.74 -8.40 9.42
N ASP A 12 -6.98 -8.32 8.95
CA ASP A 12 -7.63 -9.39 8.18
C ASP A 12 -6.96 -9.58 6.81
N PHE A 13 -6.63 -8.47 6.12
CA PHE A 13 -5.86 -8.52 4.87
C PHE A 13 -4.43 -9.03 5.09
N PHE A 14 -3.81 -8.63 6.21
CA PHE A 14 -2.49 -9.10 6.57
C PHE A 14 -2.46 -10.62 6.77
N GLN A 15 -3.38 -11.16 7.58
CA GLN A 15 -3.44 -12.59 7.87
C GLN A 15 -3.79 -13.43 6.64
N SER A 16 -4.70 -12.94 5.80
CA SER A 16 -5.18 -13.70 4.64
C SER A 16 -4.23 -13.68 3.45
N LYS A 17 -3.82 -12.50 2.97
CA LYS A 17 -3.06 -12.35 1.72
C LYS A 17 -1.57 -12.12 1.97
N VAL A 18 -1.21 -11.21 2.88
CA VAL A 18 0.19 -10.83 3.10
C VAL A 18 0.96 -12.00 3.69
N LEU A 19 0.44 -12.61 4.76
CA LEU A 19 1.08 -13.76 5.41
C LEU A 19 1.16 -14.98 4.47
N TYR A 20 0.14 -15.21 3.66
CA TYR A 20 0.14 -16.28 2.65
C TYR A 20 1.29 -16.09 1.66
N LEU A 21 1.44 -14.90 1.08
CA LEU A 21 2.53 -14.60 0.14
C LEU A 21 3.91 -14.69 0.78
N LEU A 22 4.04 -14.32 2.06
CA LEU A 22 5.31 -14.44 2.79
C LEU A 22 5.71 -15.89 3.05
N THR A 23 4.74 -16.75 3.38
CA THR A 23 5.00 -18.13 3.84
C THR A 23 5.01 -19.15 2.70
N HIS A 24 4.32 -18.89 1.60
CA HIS A 24 4.17 -19.82 0.48
C HIS A 24 5.01 -19.40 -0.73
N ASP A 25 5.26 -20.38 -1.60
CA ASP A 25 5.80 -20.15 -2.93
C ASP A 25 4.72 -19.49 -3.80
N VAL A 26 5.09 -18.40 -4.47
CA VAL A 26 4.17 -17.61 -5.31
C VAL A 26 4.41 -17.81 -6.81
N THR A 27 5.31 -18.71 -7.20
CA THR A 27 5.68 -18.94 -8.61
C THR A 27 4.49 -19.39 -9.46
N ASP A 28 3.54 -20.12 -8.88
CA ASP A 28 2.31 -20.60 -9.54
C ASP A 28 1.11 -19.66 -9.35
N THR A 29 1.32 -18.46 -8.79
CA THR A 29 0.24 -17.47 -8.68
C THR A 29 0.21 -16.57 -9.91
N ASP A 30 -0.99 -16.31 -10.45
CA ASP A 30 -1.21 -15.35 -11.54
C ASP A 30 -1.15 -13.88 -11.07
N LEU A 31 -0.39 -13.62 -10.00
CA LEU A 31 -0.23 -12.28 -9.45
C LEU A 31 0.71 -11.48 -10.33
N VAL A 32 0.30 -10.25 -10.61
CA VAL A 32 1.08 -9.25 -11.33
C VAL A 32 1.21 -7.99 -10.50
N PHE A 33 2.07 -7.06 -10.90
CA PHE A 33 2.23 -5.77 -10.23
C PHE A 33 1.09 -4.80 -10.58
N ALA A 34 -0.15 -5.25 -10.48
CA ALA A 34 -1.36 -4.47 -10.64
C ALA A 34 -2.46 -4.94 -9.69
N GLU A 35 -3.33 -4.02 -9.30
CA GLU A 35 -4.50 -4.30 -8.48
C GLU A 35 -5.79 -4.05 -9.26
N GLU A 36 -6.69 -5.02 -9.20
CA GLU A 36 -8.03 -4.91 -9.74
C GLU A 36 -8.97 -4.29 -8.70
N LYS A 37 -9.57 -3.17 -9.06
CA LYS A 37 -10.61 -2.51 -8.28
C LYS A 37 -11.97 -2.96 -8.80
N TYR A 38 -12.74 -3.59 -7.92
CA TYR A 38 -14.10 -4.02 -8.20
C TYR A 38 -15.10 -3.03 -7.62
N GLY A 39 -16.12 -2.69 -8.40
CA GLY A 39 -17.22 -1.83 -7.98
C GLY A 39 -18.21 -2.54 -7.07
N ARG A 40 -19.19 -1.78 -6.54
CA ARG A 40 -20.24 -2.33 -5.63
C ARG A 40 -21.10 -3.43 -6.26
N GLY A 41 -21.11 -3.53 -7.59
CA GLY A 41 -21.80 -4.59 -8.34
C GLY A 41 -20.94 -5.80 -8.69
N GLY A 42 -19.70 -5.88 -8.18
CA GLY A 42 -18.75 -6.96 -8.51
C GLY A 42 -18.16 -6.88 -9.92
N GLN A 43 -18.44 -5.82 -10.68
CA GLN A 43 -17.79 -5.57 -11.96
C GLN A 43 -16.38 -5.01 -11.76
N LEU A 44 -15.44 -5.42 -12.61
CA LEU A 44 -14.13 -4.81 -12.68
C LEU A 44 -14.28 -3.34 -13.11
N GLU A 45 -13.98 -2.39 -12.22
CA GLU A 45 -14.04 -0.96 -12.53
C GLU A 45 -12.73 -0.47 -13.13
N LYS A 46 -11.60 -0.91 -12.57
CA LYS A 46 -10.30 -0.41 -12.96
C LYS A 46 -9.20 -1.40 -12.61
N VAL A 47 -8.18 -1.46 -13.45
CA VAL A 47 -6.88 -2.07 -13.10
C VAL A 47 -5.91 -0.94 -12.80
N VAL A 48 -5.31 -0.95 -11.63
CA VAL A 48 -4.31 0.02 -11.19
C VAL A 48 -2.95 -0.66 -11.16
N GLU A 49 -2.07 -0.29 -12.09
CA GLU A 49 -0.70 -0.77 -12.05
C GLU A 49 0.06 -0.15 -10.88
N LEU A 50 0.76 -0.98 -10.11
CA LEU A 50 1.58 -0.55 -8.98
C LEU A 50 2.92 0.04 -9.44
N ILE A 51 3.38 -0.36 -10.63
CA ILE A 51 4.53 0.17 -11.36
C ILE A 51 4.16 0.31 -12.85
N PRO A 52 4.83 1.16 -13.62
CA PRO A 52 4.58 1.27 -15.07
C PRO A 52 4.73 -0.08 -15.78
N GLY A 53 3.68 -0.53 -16.48
CA GLY A 53 3.66 -1.84 -17.16
C GLY A 53 3.56 -3.03 -16.19
N GLY A 54 3.21 -2.77 -14.93
CA GLY A 54 3.14 -3.77 -13.87
C GLY A 54 2.14 -4.89 -14.15
N ALA A 55 1.11 -4.66 -14.97
CA ALA A 55 0.17 -5.71 -15.38
C ALA A 55 0.82 -6.85 -16.18
N HIS A 56 2.02 -6.63 -16.73
CA HIS A 56 2.79 -7.64 -17.47
C HIS A 56 3.96 -8.24 -16.67
N ILE A 57 4.17 -7.77 -15.44
CA ILE A 57 5.28 -8.21 -14.60
C ILE A 57 4.72 -9.19 -13.57
N PRO A 58 5.10 -10.48 -13.62
CA PRO A 58 4.63 -11.46 -12.65
C PRO A 58 5.32 -11.30 -11.29
N VAL A 59 4.58 -11.62 -10.23
CA VAL A 59 5.12 -11.70 -8.87
C VAL A 59 5.82 -13.04 -8.68
N THR A 60 7.07 -13.00 -8.23
CA THR A 60 7.94 -14.14 -7.97
C THR A 60 8.40 -14.11 -6.52
N ASN A 61 8.99 -15.21 -6.02
CA ASN A 61 9.52 -15.24 -4.67
C ASN A 61 10.61 -14.20 -4.40
N GLU A 62 11.32 -13.77 -5.44
CA GLU A 62 12.38 -12.78 -5.34
C GLU A 62 11.82 -11.35 -5.24
N ASN A 63 10.68 -11.08 -5.89
CA ASN A 63 10.11 -9.74 -5.97
C ASN A 63 8.85 -9.53 -5.10
N LYS A 64 8.33 -10.58 -4.44
CA LYS A 64 7.09 -10.52 -3.64
C LYS A 64 7.13 -9.51 -2.50
N ILE A 65 8.28 -9.30 -1.86
CA ILE A 65 8.44 -8.27 -0.82
C ILE A 65 8.27 -6.88 -1.40
N TYR A 66 8.82 -6.65 -2.59
CA TYR A 66 8.68 -5.38 -3.30
C TYR A 66 7.23 -5.14 -3.71
N TYR A 67 6.56 -6.15 -4.25
CA TYR A 67 5.13 -6.12 -4.55
C TYR A 67 4.30 -5.76 -3.30
N LEU A 68 4.55 -6.40 -2.16
CA LEU A 68 3.82 -6.14 -0.91
C LEU A 68 4.02 -4.69 -0.41
N ASN A 69 5.23 -4.14 -0.51
CA ASN A 69 5.50 -2.74 -0.13
C ASN A 69 4.77 -1.74 -1.04
N LEU A 70 4.73 -2.01 -2.35
CA LEU A 70 3.97 -1.19 -3.29
C LEU A 70 2.46 -1.28 -3.05
N LEU A 71 1.97 -2.47 -2.70
CA LEU A 71 0.57 -2.68 -2.35
C LEU A 71 0.19 -1.90 -1.09
N ALA A 72 1.06 -1.88 -0.08
CA ALA A 72 0.90 -1.06 1.13
C ALA A 72 0.86 0.43 0.79
N GLN A 73 1.77 0.90 -0.06
CA GLN A 73 1.77 2.29 -0.50
C GLN A 73 0.48 2.63 -1.27
N HIS A 74 -0.02 1.73 -2.11
CA HIS A 74 -1.25 1.95 -2.86
C HIS A 74 -2.48 2.00 -1.95
N ARG A 75 -2.66 1.01 -1.07
CA ARG A 75 -3.86 0.90 -0.23
C ARG A 75 -3.88 1.87 0.93
N LEU A 76 -2.74 2.08 1.61
CA LEU A 76 -2.69 2.89 2.83
C LEU A 76 -2.43 4.38 2.55
N CYS A 77 -1.66 4.72 1.52
CA CYS A 77 -1.31 6.13 1.24
C CYS A 77 -2.03 6.71 0.03
N ASN A 78 -2.07 6.01 -1.11
CA ASN A 78 -2.49 6.64 -2.35
C ASN A 78 -4.00 6.95 -2.41
N GLN A 79 -4.82 6.31 -1.58
CA GLN A 79 -6.27 6.58 -1.55
C GLN A 79 -6.64 7.87 -0.81
N VAL A 80 -5.76 8.36 0.07
CA VAL A 80 -6.00 9.54 0.93
C VAL A 80 -4.98 10.65 0.71
N ARG A 81 -4.16 10.52 -0.34
CA ARG A 81 -3.00 11.38 -0.56
C ARG A 81 -3.41 12.85 -0.71
N GLU A 82 -4.50 13.13 -1.41
CA GLU A 82 -4.95 14.49 -1.65
C GLU A 82 -5.46 15.13 -0.35
N GLU A 83 -6.21 14.38 0.45
CA GLU A 83 -6.72 14.79 1.76
C GLU A 83 -5.57 15.05 2.74
N VAL A 84 -4.57 14.17 2.78
CA VAL A 84 -3.37 14.31 3.61
C VAL A 84 -2.53 15.51 3.17
N GLU A 85 -2.35 15.74 1.86
CA GLU A 85 -1.62 16.90 1.35
C GLU A 85 -2.32 18.22 1.76
N HIS A 86 -3.65 18.28 1.70
CA HIS A 86 -4.40 19.45 2.17
C HIS A 86 -4.32 19.64 3.69
N PHE A 87 -4.39 18.56 4.47
CA PHE A 87 -4.22 18.61 5.92
C PHE A 87 -2.83 19.13 6.31
N LEU A 88 -1.77 18.56 5.73
CA LEU A 88 -0.39 18.98 5.96
C LEU A 88 -0.19 20.44 5.57
N LYS A 89 -0.79 20.90 4.48
CA LYS A 89 -0.75 22.31 4.09
C LYS A 89 -1.31 23.22 5.18
N GLY A 90 -2.47 22.90 5.74
CA GLY A 90 -3.07 23.68 6.84
C GLY A 90 -2.28 23.58 8.15
N LEU A 91 -1.73 22.40 8.45
CA LEU A 91 -0.85 22.20 9.61
C LEU A 91 0.43 23.04 9.49
N ASN A 92 1.03 23.08 8.30
CA ASN A 92 2.25 23.81 7.99
C ASN A 92 2.10 25.34 8.02
N GLU A 93 0.87 25.85 7.92
CA GLU A 93 0.58 27.26 8.17
C GLU A 93 0.72 27.64 9.66
N LEU A 94 0.59 26.66 10.57
CA LEU A 94 0.65 26.86 12.02
C LEU A 94 1.97 26.34 12.63
N ILE A 95 2.46 25.20 12.16
CA ILE A 95 3.64 24.49 12.68
C ILE A 95 4.60 24.24 11.52
N PRO A 96 5.82 24.80 11.54
CA PRO A 96 6.84 24.51 10.53
C PRO A 96 7.15 23.01 10.37
N ASP A 97 7.15 22.52 9.13
CA ASP A 97 7.42 21.11 8.73
C ASP A 97 8.66 20.49 9.41
N ASN A 98 9.69 21.29 9.64
CA ASN A 98 10.96 20.86 10.22
C ASN A 98 10.88 20.50 11.72
N LEU A 99 9.80 20.87 12.40
CA LEU A 99 9.59 20.55 13.82
C LEU A 99 8.92 19.19 14.03
N LEU A 100 8.19 18.68 13.03
CA LEU A 100 7.54 17.38 13.13
C LEU A 100 8.46 16.22 12.68
N GLY A 101 9.44 16.51 11.84
CA GLY A 101 10.38 15.49 11.33
C GLY A 101 11.38 14.93 12.35
N ILE A 102 11.36 15.39 13.60
CA ILE A 102 12.18 14.83 14.70
C ILE A 102 11.46 13.74 15.50
N PHE A 103 10.14 13.61 15.33
CA PHE A 103 9.31 12.66 16.04
C PHE A 103 9.04 11.44 15.16
N ASP A 104 8.99 10.26 15.77
CA ASP A 104 8.50 9.06 15.10
C ASP A 104 6.97 8.96 15.12
N GLU A 105 6.42 7.96 14.45
CA GLU A 105 4.97 7.75 14.33
C GLU A 105 4.25 7.57 15.66
N ASN A 106 4.91 7.01 16.69
CA ASN A 106 4.32 6.81 18.02
C ASN A 106 4.45 8.07 18.88
N GLU A 107 5.48 8.89 18.66
CA GLU A 107 5.67 10.16 19.37
C GLU A 107 4.73 11.28 18.87
N LEU A 108 4.22 11.16 17.64
CA LEU A 108 3.24 12.08 17.06
C LEU A 108 1.78 11.73 17.39
N GLU A 109 1.52 10.51 17.87
CA GLU A 109 0.21 10.01 18.29
C GLU A 109 -0.20 10.55 19.68
#